data_AF-A0A6C1EDT6-F1
#
_entry.id   AF-A0A6C1EDT6-F1
#
_cell.length_a   1.000
_cell.length_b   1.000
_cell.length_c   1.000
_cell.angle_alpha   90.00
_cell.angle_beta   90.00
_cell.angle_gamma   90.00
#
_symmetry.space_group_name_H-M   'P 1'
#
loop_
_entity.id
_entity.type
_entity.pdbx_description
1 polymer ?
#
loop_
_entity_poly.entity_id
_entity_poly.type
_entity_poly.pdbx_seq_one_letter_code
_entity_poly.pdbx_strand_id
1 'polypeptide(L)'
;MSQKENMLESPAEFLKEVRESFNIQQDIDAMKRIRHDLDVIRDESEARITSENFKVSESGKKLNTERINIAKLEGDLEYTNEVGNEFGSKEELVSLLKDLDGLERNIVSLRSELDEKMKMYIKDSEIVSTADGSEINPKMIESELEDQNTITPEANENILKLKLYRSLGVILDLENNQVLINRKNDGNIDVLPLDDNLSDYYKTKYIWERLGE
;
A
#
# COMPACT_ATOMS: atom_id res chain seq x y z
N MET A 1 47.41 -86.25 -36.52
CA MET A 1 47.49 -84.99 -37.30
C MET A 1 46.66 -83.93 -36.57
N SER A 2 47.18 -83.27 -35.53
CA SER A 2 46.41 -82.22 -34.82
C SER A 2 47.28 -81.20 -34.06
N GLN A 3 48.58 -81.10 -34.37
CA GLN A 3 49.48 -80.13 -33.71
C GLN A 3 49.95 -79.00 -34.62
N LYS A 4 49.70 -79.07 -35.94
CA LYS A 4 50.06 -78.00 -36.88
C LYS A 4 48.97 -76.93 -37.03
N GLU A 5 47.72 -77.22 -36.69
CA GLU A 5 46.59 -76.27 -36.79
C GLU A 5 46.50 -75.31 -35.57
N ASN A 6 47.24 -75.57 -34.49
CA ASN A 6 47.29 -74.69 -33.30
C ASN A 6 48.50 -73.74 -33.29
N MET A 7 49.33 -73.74 -34.35
CA MET A 7 50.43 -72.78 -34.49
C MET A 7 50.05 -71.72 -35.52
N LEU A 8 50.02 -70.46 -35.08
CA LEU A 8 49.87 -69.30 -35.96
C LEU A 8 50.86 -69.42 -37.12
N GLU A 9 50.34 -69.43 -38.35
CA GLU A 9 51.15 -69.65 -39.56
C GLU A 9 52.19 -68.54 -39.78
N SER A 10 51.96 -67.34 -39.21
CA SER A 10 52.90 -66.23 -39.19
C SER A 10 52.66 -65.31 -37.97
N PRO A 11 53.20 -65.65 -36.78
CA PRO A 11 52.98 -64.84 -35.57
C PRO A 11 53.63 -63.45 -35.70
N ALA A 12 54.65 -63.31 -36.54
CA ALA A 12 55.30 -62.04 -36.81
C ALA A 12 54.42 -61.08 -37.64
N GLU A 13 53.64 -61.59 -38.59
CA GLU A 13 52.68 -60.78 -39.34
C GLU A 13 51.49 -60.37 -38.48
N PHE A 14 50.99 -61.27 -37.62
CA PHE A 14 49.95 -60.92 -36.65
C PHE A 14 50.40 -59.81 -35.70
N LEU A 15 51.64 -59.88 -35.18
CA LEU A 15 52.20 -58.79 -34.37
C LEU A 15 52.35 -57.47 -35.15
N LYS A 16 52.67 -57.54 -36.44
CA LYS A 16 52.76 -56.37 -37.30
C LYS A 16 51.38 -55.75 -37.56
N GLU A 17 50.37 -56.59 -37.85
CA GLU A 17 48.98 -56.19 -38.06
C GLU A 17 48.36 -55.60 -36.79
N VAL A 18 48.59 -56.23 -35.63
CA VAL A 18 48.14 -55.70 -34.33
C VAL A 18 48.80 -54.36 -34.03
N ARG A 19 50.09 -54.21 -34.33
CA ARG A 19 50.80 -52.92 -34.17
C ARG A 19 50.26 -51.84 -35.11
N GLU A 20 49.94 -52.19 -36.35
CA GLU A 20 49.36 -51.25 -37.33
C GLU A 20 47.91 -50.90 -37.01
N SER A 21 47.16 -51.84 -36.42
CA SER A 21 45.79 -51.64 -35.93
C SER A 21 45.72 -50.86 -34.63
N PHE A 22 46.81 -50.83 -33.84
CA PHE A 22 46.89 -50.09 -32.59
C PHE A 22 47.11 -48.60 -32.85
N ASN A 23 46.00 -47.90 -33.12
CA ASN A 23 46.04 -46.49 -33.50
C ASN A 23 46.08 -45.56 -32.27
N ILE A 24 47.29 -45.33 -31.76
CA ILE A 24 47.54 -44.42 -30.64
C ILE A 24 47.08 -42.99 -30.95
N GLN A 25 47.18 -42.56 -32.22
CA GLN A 25 46.86 -41.19 -32.62
C GLN A 25 45.37 -40.90 -32.47
N GLN A 26 44.52 -41.89 -32.79
CA GLN A 26 43.08 -41.79 -32.57
C GLN A 26 42.74 -41.54 -31.09
N ASP A 27 43.40 -42.26 -30.19
CA ASP A 27 43.18 -42.12 -28.75
C ASP A 27 43.73 -40.79 -28.22
N ILE A 28 44.88 -40.34 -28.73
CA ILE A 28 45.41 -39.01 -28.41
C ILE A 28 44.43 -37.91 -28.83
N ASP A 29 43.82 -38.02 -30.02
CA ASP A 29 42.87 -37.02 -30.49
C ASP A 29 41.51 -37.13 -29.79
N ALA A 30 41.12 -38.31 -29.31
CA ALA A 30 40.00 -38.47 -28.39
C ALA A 30 40.30 -37.79 -27.04
N MET A 31 41.50 -37.96 -26.48
CA MET A 31 41.92 -37.32 -25.24
C MET A 31 41.98 -35.80 -25.35
N LYS A 32 42.41 -35.26 -26.49
CA LYS A 32 42.36 -33.81 -26.75
C LYS A 32 40.92 -33.29 -26.79
N ARG A 33 40.00 -34.04 -27.40
CA ARG A 33 38.57 -33.71 -27.40
C ARG A 33 37.99 -33.71 -26.00
N ILE A 34 38.26 -34.76 -25.21
CA ILE A 34 37.83 -34.85 -23.81
C ILE A 34 38.38 -33.66 -23.00
N ARG A 35 39.64 -33.27 -23.21
CA ARG A 35 40.22 -32.10 -22.54
C ARG A 35 39.48 -30.81 -22.93
N HIS A 36 39.20 -30.61 -24.21
CA HIS A 36 38.44 -29.46 -24.67
C HIS A 36 37.03 -29.44 -24.06
N ASP A 37 36.34 -30.58 -24.03
CA ASP A 37 35.02 -30.69 -23.42
C ASP A 37 35.06 -30.38 -21.92
N LEU A 38 36.12 -30.81 -21.21
CA LEU A 38 36.34 -30.45 -19.80
C LEU A 38 36.58 -28.95 -19.60
N ASP A 39 37.33 -28.30 -20.50
CA ASP A 39 37.55 -26.86 -20.45
C ASP A 39 36.22 -26.11 -20.68
N VAL A 40 35.40 -26.54 -21.64
CA VAL A 40 34.06 -25.98 -21.88
C VAL A 40 33.16 -26.15 -20.67
N ILE A 41 33.13 -27.35 -20.07
CA ILE A 41 32.35 -27.61 -18.84
C ILE A 41 32.83 -26.71 -17.70
N ARG A 42 34.15 -26.55 -17.54
CA ARG A 42 34.70 -25.69 -16.50
C ARG A 42 34.27 -24.25 -16.70
N ASP A 43 34.42 -23.71 -17.90
CA ASP A 43 34.07 -22.32 -18.20
C ASP A 43 32.56 -22.07 -18.05
N GLU A 44 31.71 -23.01 -18.49
CA GLU A 44 30.26 -22.94 -18.28
C GLU A 44 29.90 -23.04 -16.78
N SER A 45 30.57 -23.91 -16.04
CA SER A 45 30.36 -24.07 -14.59
C SER A 45 30.74 -22.80 -13.84
N GLU A 46 31.84 -22.15 -14.20
CA GLU A 46 32.30 -20.91 -13.58
C GLU A 46 31.35 -19.74 -13.92
N ALA A 47 30.89 -19.66 -15.17
CA ALA A 47 29.85 -18.69 -15.57
C ALA A 47 28.53 -18.91 -14.80
N ARG A 48 28.13 -20.17 -14.60
CA ARG A 48 26.93 -20.51 -13.81
C ARG A 48 27.13 -20.16 -12.33
N ILE A 49 28.29 -20.48 -11.74
CA ILE A 49 28.59 -20.15 -10.34
C ILE A 49 28.59 -18.64 -10.12
N THR A 50 29.20 -17.87 -11.01
CA THR A 50 29.23 -16.40 -10.91
C THR A 50 27.83 -15.79 -11.06
N SER A 51 27.03 -16.27 -12.02
CA SER A 51 25.63 -15.88 -12.17
C SER A 51 24.80 -16.21 -10.93
N GLU A 52 24.94 -17.41 -10.38
CA GLU A 52 24.15 -17.83 -9.21
C GLU A 52 24.57 -17.08 -7.95
N ASN A 53 25.87 -16.82 -7.77
CA ASN A 53 26.37 -15.96 -6.70
C ASN A 53 25.80 -14.53 -6.79
N PHE A 54 25.63 -14.00 -8.00
CA PHE A 54 24.98 -12.70 -8.18
C PHE A 54 23.51 -12.74 -7.73
N LYS A 55 22.74 -13.77 -8.12
CA LYS A 55 21.35 -13.94 -7.67
C LYS A 55 21.22 -14.13 -6.17
N VAL A 56 22.13 -14.90 -5.56
CA VAL A 56 22.19 -15.10 -4.11
C VAL A 56 22.51 -13.78 -3.40
N SER A 57 23.45 -13.00 -3.92
CA SER A 57 23.77 -11.66 -3.38
C SER A 57 22.58 -10.72 -3.49
N GLU A 58 21.89 -10.69 -4.64
CA GLU A 58 20.70 -9.87 -4.85
C GLU A 58 19.56 -10.28 -3.89
N SER A 59 19.31 -11.58 -3.75
CA SER A 59 18.33 -12.11 -2.81
C SER A 59 18.70 -11.78 -1.37
N GLY A 60 19.99 -11.83 -1.02
CA GLY A 60 20.49 -11.40 0.29
C GLY A 60 20.25 -9.90 0.56
N LYS A 61 20.43 -9.04 -0.46
CA LYS A 61 20.08 -7.61 -0.37
C LYS A 61 18.58 -7.41 -0.16
N LYS A 62 17.74 -8.11 -0.93
CA LYS A 62 16.27 -8.08 -0.78
C LYS A 62 15.83 -8.53 0.61
N LEU A 63 16.41 -9.61 1.12
CA LEU A 63 16.11 -10.11 2.47
C LEU A 63 16.53 -9.09 3.53
N ASN A 64 17.66 -8.42 3.35
CA ASN A 64 18.09 -7.37 4.26
C ASN A 64 17.17 -6.13 4.22
N THR A 65 16.70 -5.71 3.03
CA THR A 65 15.72 -4.62 2.92
C THR A 65 14.39 -5.00 3.58
N GLU A 66 13.92 -6.24 3.39
CA GLU A 66 12.71 -6.71 4.07
C GLU A 66 12.89 -6.78 5.59
N ARG A 67 14.07 -7.18 6.09
CA ARG A 67 14.37 -7.13 7.52
C ARG A 67 14.33 -5.71 8.08
N ILE A 68 14.85 -4.73 7.35
CA ILE A 68 14.78 -3.31 7.73
C ILE A 68 13.32 -2.84 7.74
N ASN A 69 12.53 -3.23 6.74
CA ASN A 69 11.10 -2.90 6.68
C ASN A 69 10.32 -3.52 7.84
N ILE A 70 10.58 -4.80 8.17
CA ILE A 70 9.98 -5.47 9.32
C ILE A 70 10.36 -4.76 10.61
N ALA A 71 11.64 -4.43 10.82
CA ALA A 71 12.07 -3.70 12.00
C ALA A 71 11.42 -2.31 12.11
N LYS A 72 11.21 -1.63 10.96
CA LYS A 72 10.47 -0.37 10.93
C LYS A 72 9.01 -0.55 11.31
N LEU A 73 8.33 -1.53 10.72
CA LEU A 73 6.94 -1.85 11.03
C LEU A 73 6.76 -2.28 12.49
N GLU A 74 7.72 -3.01 13.05
CA GLU A 74 7.74 -3.39 14.46
C GLU A 74 7.88 -2.16 15.37
N GLY A 75 8.76 -1.21 15.01
CA GLY A 75 8.85 0.08 15.72
C GLY A 75 7.59 0.93 15.58
N ASP A 76 6.97 0.97 14.39
CA ASP A 76 5.70 1.69 14.17
C ASP A 76 4.54 1.02 14.97
N LEU A 77 4.55 -0.31 15.09
CA LEU A 77 3.61 -1.06 15.93
C LEU A 77 3.81 -0.77 17.42
N GLU A 78 5.06 -0.70 17.87
CA GLU A 78 5.39 -0.33 19.25
C GLU A 78 4.93 1.10 19.56
N TYR A 79 5.23 2.05 18.68
CA TYR A 79 4.76 3.43 18.80
C TYR A 79 3.23 3.54 18.81
N THR A 80 2.54 2.84 17.92
CA THR A 80 1.06 2.84 17.89
C THR A 80 0.45 2.16 19.12
N ASN A 81 1.08 1.12 19.66
CA ASN A 81 0.65 0.52 20.94
C ASN A 81 0.90 1.45 22.12
N GLU A 82 2.03 2.17 22.16
CA GLU A 82 2.29 3.19 23.17
C GLU A 82 1.27 4.32 23.10
N VAL A 83 1.00 4.88 21.91
CA VAL A 83 -0.04 5.90 21.71
C VAL A 83 -1.44 5.36 22.03
N GLY A 84 -1.72 4.11 21.68
CA GLY A 84 -2.98 3.44 22.01
C GLY A 84 -3.16 3.22 23.52
N ASN A 85 -2.07 3.02 24.26
CA ASN A 85 -2.07 2.97 25.72
C ASN A 85 -2.12 4.37 26.35
N GLU A 86 -1.48 5.37 25.74
CA GLU A 86 -1.54 6.78 26.16
C GLU A 86 -2.94 7.37 26.00
N PHE A 87 -3.70 6.89 25.01
CA PHE A 87 -5.14 7.12 24.89
C PHE A 87 -5.99 6.35 25.91
N GLY A 88 -5.37 5.90 27.02
CA GLY A 88 -6.00 5.60 28.30
C GLY A 88 -7.21 4.71 28.15
N SER A 89 -6.98 3.39 28.23
CA SER A 89 -7.96 2.30 28.34
C SER A 89 -9.39 2.73 28.07
N LYS A 90 -10.01 2.29 26.98
CA LYS A 90 -11.43 2.48 26.61
C LYS A 90 -12.40 2.90 27.75
N GLU A 91 -12.32 2.30 28.94
CA GLU A 91 -12.85 2.77 30.23
C GLU A 91 -12.74 4.28 30.56
N GLU A 92 -11.59 4.95 30.37
CA GLU A 92 -11.37 6.36 30.68
C GLU A 92 -12.13 7.25 29.69
N LEU A 93 -12.11 6.89 28.40
CA LEU A 93 -12.92 7.51 27.35
C LEU A 93 -14.43 7.28 27.59
N VAL A 94 -14.80 6.08 28.03
CA VAL A 94 -16.19 5.74 28.44
C VAL A 94 -16.60 6.53 29.67
N SER A 95 -15.70 6.77 30.62
CA SER A 95 -15.97 7.60 31.80
C SER A 95 -16.17 9.07 31.42
N LEU A 96 -15.33 9.59 30.51
CA LEU A 96 -15.45 10.94 29.97
C LEU A 96 -16.76 11.12 29.19
N LEU A 97 -17.15 10.13 28.40
CA LEU A 97 -18.42 10.13 27.67
C LEU A 97 -19.62 10.15 28.63
N LYS A 98 -19.54 9.37 29.71
CA LYS A 98 -20.58 9.31 30.74
C LYS A 98 -20.68 10.62 31.53
N ASP A 99 -19.55 11.28 31.78
CA ASP A 99 -19.51 12.60 32.40
C ASP A 99 -20.08 13.67 31.47
N LEU A 100 -19.82 13.56 30.16
CA LEU A 100 -20.40 14.43 29.13
C LEU A 100 -21.93 14.26 29.04
N ASP A 101 -22.42 13.02 29.01
CA ASP A 101 -23.87 12.71 29.06
C ASP A 101 -24.52 13.24 30.35
N GLY A 102 -23.80 13.16 31.48
CA GLY A 102 -24.24 13.72 32.75
C GLY A 102 -24.34 15.25 32.71
N LEU A 103 -23.35 15.89 32.08
CA LEU A 103 -23.33 17.33 31.88
C LEU A 103 -24.44 17.79 30.92
N GLU A 104 -24.70 17.05 29.84
CA GLU A 104 -25.78 17.32 28.90
C GLU A 104 -27.14 17.26 29.61
N ARG A 105 -27.39 16.24 30.43
CA ARG A 105 -28.61 16.16 31.25
C ARG A 105 -28.74 17.32 32.22
N ASN A 106 -27.64 17.78 32.81
CA ASN A 106 -27.64 18.97 33.68
C ASN A 106 -27.90 20.25 32.89
N ILE A 107 -27.39 20.38 31.66
CA ILE A 107 -27.69 21.53 30.81
C ILE A 107 -29.18 21.52 30.40
N VAL A 108 -29.72 20.36 30.05
CA VAL A 108 -31.14 20.21 29.71
C VAL A 108 -32.01 20.51 30.93
N SER A 109 -31.64 20.05 32.13
CA SER A 109 -32.38 20.36 33.35
C SER A 109 -32.31 21.84 33.70
N LEU A 110 -31.13 22.46 33.62
CA LEU A 110 -30.96 23.89 33.84
C LEU A 110 -31.74 24.73 32.82
N ARG A 111 -31.79 24.31 31.55
CA ARG A 111 -32.63 24.96 30.53
C ARG A 111 -34.11 24.79 30.83
N SER A 112 -34.55 23.60 31.24
CA SER A 112 -35.95 23.39 31.64
C SER A 112 -36.33 24.21 32.87
N GLU A 113 -35.42 24.33 33.85
CA GLU A 113 -35.64 25.15 35.04
C GLU A 113 -35.64 26.65 34.70
N LEU A 114 -34.80 27.07 33.75
CA LEU A 114 -34.80 28.43 33.20
C LEU A 114 -36.11 28.72 32.46
N ASP A 115 -36.57 27.81 31.61
CA ASP A 115 -37.84 27.92 30.88
C ASP A 115 -39.04 27.96 31.84
N GLU A 116 -39.01 27.16 32.92
CA GLU A 116 -40.04 27.17 33.95
C GLU A 116 -40.04 28.48 34.74
N LYS A 117 -38.85 28.98 35.13
CA LYS A 117 -38.71 30.29 35.77
C LYS A 117 -39.11 31.41 34.82
N MET A 118 -38.76 31.35 33.54
CA MET A 118 -39.17 32.31 32.52
C MET A 118 -40.69 32.30 32.36
N LYS A 119 -41.31 31.12 32.37
CA LYS A 119 -42.77 30.98 32.37
C LYS A 119 -43.42 31.53 33.64
N MET A 120 -42.80 31.37 34.81
CA MET A 120 -43.27 32.05 36.04
C MET A 120 -43.13 33.56 35.92
N TYR A 121 -41.98 34.09 35.49
CA TYR A 121 -41.81 35.53 35.31
C TYR A 121 -42.75 36.11 34.25
N ILE A 122 -43.06 35.38 33.18
CA ILE A 122 -44.06 35.78 32.18
C ILE A 122 -45.46 35.77 32.78
N LYS A 123 -45.83 34.75 33.57
CA LYS A 123 -47.12 34.69 34.27
C LYS A 123 -47.26 35.77 35.34
N ASP A 124 -46.18 36.08 36.06
CA ASP A 124 -46.12 37.13 37.06
C ASP A 124 -46.12 38.52 36.39
N SER A 125 -45.56 38.63 35.18
CA SER A 125 -45.62 39.81 34.33
C SER A 125 -46.98 40.00 33.65
N GLU A 126 -47.79 38.94 33.45
CA GLU A 126 -49.15 39.05 32.90
C GLU A 126 -50.12 39.72 33.90
N ILE A 127 -49.75 39.78 35.19
CA ILE A 127 -50.46 40.55 36.23
C ILE A 127 -49.97 42.01 36.31
N VAL A 128 -48.89 42.36 35.60
CA VAL A 128 -48.39 43.74 35.43
C VAL A 128 -48.32 44.09 33.94
N SER A 129 -49.43 43.88 33.22
CA SER A 129 -49.66 44.59 31.95
C SER A 129 -50.22 45.98 32.25
N THR A 130 -49.36 46.86 32.77
CA THR A 130 -49.56 48.30 32.63
C THR A 130 -49.27 48.69 31.19
N ALA A 131 -50.18 49.50 30.65
CA ALA A 131 -50.10 50.12 29.34
C ALA A 131 -48.76 50.82 29.09
N ASP A 132 -47.93 50.25 28.23
CA ASP A 132 -47.15 51.00 27.24
C ASP A 132 -46.54 50.05 26.23
N GLY A 133 -47.10 50.07 25.02
CA GLY A 133 -46.58 49.34 23.87
C GLY A 133 -45.30 50.00 23.37
N SER A 134 -44.17 49.32 23.54
CA SER A 134 -42.96 49.62 22.78
C SER A 134 -42.54 48.37 22.00
N GLU A 135 -42.66 48.47 20.68
CA GLU A 135 -42.22 47.47 19.72
C GLU A 135 -40.69 47.40 19.73
N ILE A 136 -40.15 46.23 20.08
CA ILE A 136 -38.72 45.95 19.96
C ILE A 136 -38.45 45.47 18.53
N ASN A 137 -37.81 46.33 17.73
CA ASN A 137 -37.42 46.07 16.34
C ASN A 137 -36.52 44.83 16.19
N PRO A 138 -36.85 43.85 15.33
CA PRO A 138 -36.05 42.63 15.11
C PRO A 138 -34.97 42.86 14.03
N LYS A 139 -34.16 43.92 14.15
CA LYS A 139 -33.12 44.29 13.16
C LYS A 139 -31.69 44.33 13.71
N MET A 140 -31.48 43.84 14.92
CA MET A 140 -30.17 43.90 15.59
C MET A 140 -29.50 42.52 15.77
N ILE A 141 -30.07 41.45 15.21
CA ILE A 141 -29.55 40.07 15.36
C ILE A 141 -28.90 39.55 14.05
N GLU A 142 -29.08 40.23 12.92
CA GLU A 142 -28.49 39.79 11.64
C GLU A 142 -27.03 40.24 11.43
N SER A 143 -26.51 41.16 12.25
CA SER A 143 -25.17 41.73 12.05
C SER A 143 -23.99 40.93 12.63
N GLU A 144 -24.23 39.77 13.26
CA GLU A 144 -23.16 38.93 13.85
C GLU A 144 -22.92 37.60 13.13
N LEU A 145 -23.65 37.32 12.04
CA LEU A 145 -23.47 36.09 11.23
C LEU A 145 -22.72 36.32 9.90
N GLU A 146 -22.38 37.56 9.56
CA GLU A 146 -21.68 37.88 8.31
C GLU A 146 -20.14 37.88 8.42
N ASP A 147 -19.57 37.79 9.63
CA ASP A 147 -18.12 37.88 9.85
C ASP A 147 -17.32 36.58 9.65
N GLN A 148 -17.94 35.49 9.20
CA GLN A 148 -17.26 34.19 9.00
C GLN A 148 -17.21 33.68 7.55
N ASN A 149 -17.82 34.37 6.58
CA ASN A 149 -17.79 33.96 5.17
C ASN A 149 -16.95 34.90 4.31
N THR A 150 -15.65 34.97 4.60
CA THR A 150 -14.66 35.35 3.59
C THR A 150 -14.40 34.16 2.64
N ILE A 151 -15.47 33.68 1.99
CA ILE A 151 -15.35 32.68 0.92
C ILE A 151 -14.98 33.45 -0.34
N THR A 152 -13.69 33.47 -0.66
CA THR A 152 -13.20 33.96 -1.93
C THR A 152 -13.91 33.23 -3.09
N PRO A 153 -14.19 33.89 -4.23
CA PRO A 153 -14.85 33.25 -5.37
C PRO A 153 -14.08 32.02 -5.90
N GLU A 154 -12.76 31.96 -5.68
CA GLU A 154 -11.89 30.81 -6.00
C GLU A 154 -12.16 29.57 -5.14
N ALA A 155 -12.50 29.76 -3.86
CA ALA A 155 -12.85 28.64 -2.98
C ALA A 155 -14.16 27.98 -3.43
N ASN A 156 -15.12 28.78 -3.91
CA ASN A 156 -16.37 28.26 -4.46
C ASN A 156 -16.14 27.46 -5.77
N GLU A 157 -15.25 27.94 -6.65
CA GLU A 157 -14.90 27.21 -7.87
C GLU A 157 -14.20 25.88 -7.58
N ASN A 158 -13.27 25.84 -6.62
CA ASN A 158 -12.60 24.61 -6.22
C ASN A 158 -13.55 23.62 -5.55
N ILE A 159 -14.49 24.10 -4.72
CA ILE A 159 -15.55 23.26 -4.13
C ILE A 159 -16.43 22.65 -5.23
N LEU A 160 -16.80 23.44 -6.25
CA LEU A 160 -17.58 22.96 -7.40
C LEU A 160 -16.79 21.92 -8.21
N LYS A 161 -15.50 22.16 -8.50
CA LYS A 161 -14.62 21.20 -9.19
C LYS A 161 -14.47 19.91 -8.40
N LEU A 162 -14.23 19.98 -7.08
CA LEU A 162 -14.12 18.82 -6.21
C LEU A 162 -15.43 18.03 -6.17
N LYS A 163 -16.57 18.72 -6.08
CA LYS A 163 -17.89 18.08 -6.13
C LYS A 163 -18.14 17.40 -7.48
N LEU A 164 -17.69 18.01 -8.57
CA LEU A 164 -17.75 17.43 -9.91
C LEU A 164 -16.89 16.17 -10.02
N TYR A 165 -15.60 16.23 -9.66
CA TYR A 165 -14.72 15.05 -9.70
C TYR A 165 -15.22 13.91 -8.80
N ARG A 166 -15.76 14.25 -7.62
CA ARG A 166 -16.39 13.27 -6.74
C ARG A 166 -17.63 12.65 -7.38
N SER A 167 -18.44 13.43 -8.11
CA SER A 167 -19.60 12.92 -8.84
C SER A 167 -19.23 12.05 -10.04
N LEU A 168 -18.04 12.24 -10.63
CA LEU A 168 -17.49 11.34 -11.64
C LEU A 168 -17.05 9.99 -11.05
N GLY A 169 -17.09 9.84 -9.72
CA GLY A 169 -16.68 8.62 -9.03
C GLY A 169 -15.20 8.60 -8.66
N VAL A 170 -14.48 9.72 -8.80
CA VAL A 170 -13.06 9.83 -8.39
C VAL A 170 -13.00 10.39 -6.98
N ILE A 171 -12.59 9.55 -6.02
CA ILE A 171 -12.42 9.92 -4.61
C ILE A 171 -10.93 9.88 -4.30
N LEU A 172 -10.40 10.99 -3.80
CA LEU A 172 -9.02 11.10 -3.37
C LEU A 172 -8.93 10.65 -1.91
N ASP A 173 -8.16 9.59 -1.65
CA ASP A 173 -7.83 9.12 -0.31
C ASP A 173 -6.36 9.46 -0.03
N LEU A 174 -6.16 10.66 0.51
CA LEU A 174 -4.84 11.17 0.86
C LEU A 174 -4.25 10.48 2.09
N GLU A 175 -5.07 9.81 2.91
CA GLU A 175 -4.60 9.11 4.12
C GLU A 175 -3.78 7.89 3.73
N ASN A 176 -4.20 7.18 2.68
CA ASN A 176 -3.53 5.99 2.16
C ASN A 176 -2.74 6.25 0.87
N ASN A 177 -2.55 7.52 0.47
CA ASN A 177 -1.90 7.91 -0.80
C ASN A 177 -2.47 7.15 -2.02
N GLN A 178 -3.79 7.07 -2.14
CA GLN A 178 -4.46 6.33 -3.21
C GLN A 178 -5.67 7.10 -3.76
N VAL A 179 -6.05 6.79 -4.99
CA VAL A 179 -7.26 7.29 -5.64
C VAL A 179 -8.21 6.12 -5.82
N LEU A 180 -9.43 6.30 -5.34
CA LEU A 180 -10.52 5.34 -5.46
C LEU A 180 -11.39 5.76 -6.64
N ILE A 181 -11.59 4.86 -7.59
CA ILE A 181 -12.46 5.06 -8.75
C ILE A 181 -13.68 4.16 -8.56
N ASN A 182 -14.81 4.77 -8.22
CA ASN A 182 -16.10 4.10 -8.02
C ASN A 182 -17.13 4.63 -9.03
N ARG A 183 -17.12 4.04 -10.23
CA ARG A 183 -18.09 4.40 -11.28
C ARG A 183 -19.38 3.57 -11.19
N LYS A 184 -19.25 2.27 -10.96
CA LYS A 184 -20.35 1.33 -11.19
C LYS A 184 -21.26 1.11 -9.97
N ASN A 185 -20.92 1.67 -8.80
CA ASN A 185 -21.70 1.56 -7.55
C ASN A 185 -22.16 0.11 -7.24
N ASP A 186 -21.43 -0.86 -7.81
CA ASP A 186 -21.67 -2.30 -7.81
C ASP A 186 -20.80 -3.01 -6.76
N GLY A 187 -20.06 -2.24 -5.97
CA GLY A 187 -19.16 -2.72 -4.92
C GLY A 187 -17.72 -2.92 -5.40
N ASN A 188 -17.42 -2.79 -6.70
CA ASN A 188 -16.06 -2.91 -7.22
C ASN A 188 -15.43 -1.52 -7.36
N ILE A 189 -14.53 -1.21 -6.43
CA ILE A 189 -13.76 0.04 -6.42
C ILE A 189 -12.37 -0.27 -6.97
N ASP A 190 -11.98 0.42 -8.04
CA ASP A 190 -10.61 0.35 -8.54
C ASP A 190 -9.73 1.28 -7.69
N VAL A 191 -8.64 0.75 -7.15
CA VAL A 191 -7.69 1.50 -6.32
C VAL A 191 -6.44 1.80 -7.16
N LEU A 192 -6.09 3.07 -7.30
CA LEU A 192 -4.88 3.52 -7.96
C LEU A 192 -3.94 4.16 -6.93
N PRO A 193 -2.78 3.55 -6.62
CA PRO A 193 -1.79 4.19 -5.75
C PRO A 193 -1.23 5.45 -6.42
N LEU A 194 -0.97 6.48 -5.61
CA LEU A 194 -0.38 7.75 -6.03
C LEU A 194 1.16 7.72 -6.01
N ASP A 195 1.78 6.55 -5.98
CA ASP A 195 3.23 6.41 -5.94
C ASP A 195 3.91 7.02 -7.18
N ASP A 196 5.12 7.56 -6.98
CA ASP A 196 5.93 8.16 -8.07
C ASP A 196 6.45 7.11 -9.08
N ASN A 197 6.14 5.82 -8.86
CA ASN A 197 6.53 4.74 -9.76
C ASN A 197 5.79 4.78 -11.10
N LEU A 198 4.59 5.38 -11.13
CA LEU A 198 3.76 5.46 -12.33
C LEU A 198 3.80 6.89 -12.90
N SER A 199 4.11 7.00 -14.20
CA SER A 199 4.08 8.29 -14.91
C SER A 199 2.67 8.89 -14.89
N ASP A 200 2.58 10.21 -14.77
CA ASP A 200 1.32 10.97 -14.82
C ASP A 200 0.48 10.66 -16.07
N TYR A 201 1.14 10.36 -17.20
CA TYR A 201 0.48 9.94 -18.42
C TYR A 201 -0.26 8.62 -18.24
N TYR A 202 0.36 7.64 -17.56
CA TYR A 202 -0.23 6.34 -17.30
C TYR A 202 -1.38 6.45 -16.29
N LYS A 203 -1.18 7.20 -15.20
CA LYS A 203 -2.21 7.48 -14.19
C LYS A 203 -3.46 8.08 -14.83
N THR A 204 -3.27 9.10 -15.68
CA THR A 204 -4.35 9.77 -16.40
C THR A 204 -5.07 8.82 -17.35
N LYS A 205 -4.33 8.07 -18.17
CA LYS A 205 -4.92 7.10 -19.11
C LYS A 205 -5.75 6.04 -18.39
N TYR A 206 -5.23 5.50 -17.28
CA TYR A 206 -5.92 4.48 -16.48
C TYR A 206 -7.23 4.99 -15.89
N ILE A 207 -7.22 6.20 -15.33
CA ILE A 207 -8.44 6.83 -14.80
C ILE A 207 -9.48 7.02 -15.91
N TRP A 208 -9.07 7.50 -17.08
CA TRP A 208 -10.00 7.72 -18.20
C TRP A 208 -10.53 6.42 -18.82
N GLU A 209 -9.76 5.34 -18.88
CA GLU A 209 -10.24 4.03 -19.36
C GLU A 209 -11.31 3.46 -18.41
N ARG A 210 -11.07 3.50 -17.10
CA ARG A 210 -12.05 3.04 -16.09
C ARG A 210 -13.28 3.94 -15.97
N LEU A 211 -13.13 5.23 -16.29
CA LEU A 211 -14.23 6.17 -16.45
C LEU A 211 -14.87 6.11 -17.85
N GLY A 212 -14.35 5.33 -18.80
CA GLY A 212 -14.89 5.23 -20.17
C GLY A 212 -15.86 4.07 -20.32
N GLU A 213 -15.57 2.95 -19.67
CA GLU A 213 -16.37 1.71 -19.61
C GLU A 213 -17.54 1.72 -18.63
#